data_AF-A0A645HTY7-F1
#
_entry.id   AF-A0A645HTY7-F1
#
_cell.length_a   1.000
_cell.length_b   1.000
_cell.length_c   1.000
_cell.angle_alpha   90.00
_cell.angle_beta   90.00
_cell.angle_gamma   90.00
#
_symmetry.space_group_name_H-M   'P 1'
#
loop_
_entity.id
_entity.type
_entity.pdbx_description
1 polymer ?
#
loop_
_entity_poly.entity_id
_entity_poly.type
_entity_poly.pdbx_seq_one_letter_code
_entity_poly.pdbx_strand_id
1 'polypeptide(L)' 'MPAYKVGKLWKFKLSEVDDWIRSGGAAETDKNTNDAE' A
#
# COMPACT_ATOMS: atom_id res chain seq x y z
N MET A 1 -1.00 1.44 0.41
CA MET A 1 0.35 1.50 1.01
C MET A 1 1.08 2.75 0.51
N PRO A 2 1.62 3.62 1.38
CA PRO A 2 2.30 4.85 0.98
C PRO A 2 3.68 4.58 0.36
N ALA A 3 3.86 4.96 -0.91
CA ALA A 3 5.06 4.69 -1.69
C ALA A 3 5.59 5.96 -2.36
N TYR A 4 6.91 6.13 -2.37
CA TYR A 4 7.59 7.29 -2.94
C TYR A 4 8.62 6.86 -3.99
N LYS A 5 8.59 7.47 -5.18
CA LYS A 5 9.53 7.13 -6.25
C LYS A 5 10.79 7.98 -6.14
N VAL A 6 11.95 7.34 -6.03
CA VAL A 6 13.27 7.99 -6.04
C VAL A 6 14.13 7.32 -7.10
N GLY A 7 14.23 7.97 -8.26
CA GLY A 7 14.85 7.40 -9.44
C GLY A 7 14.11 6.13 -9.89
N LYS A 8 14.82 4.99 -9.83
CA LYS A 8 14.25 3.67 -10.15
C LYS A 8 13.84 2.85 -8.93
N LEU A 9 14.05 3.38 -7.71
CA LEU A 9 13.67 2.72 -6.47
C LEU A 9 12.37 3.29 -5.93
N TRP A 10 11.62 2.42 -5.28
CA TRP A 10 10.50 2.80 -4.42
C TRP A 10 10.98 2.86 -2.98
N LYS A 11 10.69 3.97 -2.31
CA LYS A 11 10.97 4.18 -0.90
C LYS A 11 9.66 4.22 -0.13
N PHE A 12 9.74 3.72 1.09
CA PHE A 12 8.63 3.65 2.03
C PHE A 12 9.11 4.21 3.36
N LYS A 13 8.33 5.07 4.01
CA LYS A 13 8.64 5.46 5.39
C LYS A 13 7.94 4.50 6.33
N LEU A 14 8.71 3.96 7.27
CA LEU A 14 8.20 2.99 8.24
C LEU A 14 7.00 3.55 9.00
N SER A 15 7.09 4.78 9.53
CA SER A 15 6.00 5.41 10.29
C SER A 15 4.69 5.54 9.51
N GLU A 16 4.77 5.90 8.22
CA GLU A 16 3.58 6.05 7.37
C GLU A 16 2.98 4.69 6.97
N VAL A 17 3.83 3.69 6.73
CA VAL A 17 3.38 2.32 6.46
C VAL A 17 2.73 1.73 7.71
N ASP A 18 3.31 1.95 8.88
CA ASP A 18 2.81 1.44 10.15
C ASP A 18 1.45 2.06 10.50
N ASP A 19 1.30 3.38 10.35
CA ASP A 19 0.03 4.06 10.52
C ASP A 19 -1.03 3.60 9.50
N TRP A 20 -0.63 3.40 8.24
CA TRP A 20 -1.50 2.85 7.20
C TRP A 20 -1.97 1.42 7.52
N ILE A 21 -1.10 0.57 8.05
CA ILE A 21 -1.46 -0.80 8.49
C ILE A 21 -2.44 -0.73 9.67
N ARG A 22 -2.12 0.09 10.69
CA ARG A 22 -2.97 0.25 11.89
C ARG A 22 -4.35 0.82 11.56
N SER A 23 -4.43 1.70 10.55
CA SER A 23 -5.69 2.28 10.07
C SER A 23 -6.53 1.30 9.23
N GLY A 24 -6.08 0.05 9.06
CA GLY A 24 -6.81 -0.97 8.31
C GLY A 24 -6.64 -0.89 6.79
N GLY A 25 -5.76 -0.02 6.27
CA GLY A 25 -5.57 0.14 4.83
C GLY A 25 -5.02 -1.11 4.12
N ALA A 26 -4.40 -2.03 4.86
CA ALA A 26 -3.97 -3.32 4.35
C ALA A 26 -5.14 -4.29 4.07
N ALA A 27 -6.29 -4.12 4.75
CA ALA A 27 -7.46 -4.96 4.56
C ALA A 27 -8.29 -4.59 3.31
N GLU A 28 -8.08 -3.40 2.74
CA GLU A 28 -8.86 -2.89 1.59
C GLU A 28 -8.32 -3.37 0.23
N THR A 29 -7.11 -3.96 0.19
CA THR A 29 -6.44 -4.32 -1.07
C THR A 29 -6.98 -5.62 -1.71
N ASP A 30 -7.67 -6.46 -0.95
CA ASP A 30 -8.23 -7.74 -1.43
C ASP A 30 -9.52 -7.61 -2.28
N LYS A 31 -10.09 -6.40 -2.44
CA LYS A 31 -11.38 -6.21 -3.14
C LYS A 31 -11.30 -5.85 -4.63
N ASN A 32 -10.10 -5.85 -5.23
CA ASN A 32 -9.94 -5.51 -6.65
C ASN A 32 -9.40 -6.66 -7.51
N THR A 33 -9.81 -7.89 -7.20
CA THR A 33 -9.83 -8.99 -8.19
C THR A 33 -11.30 -9.34 -8.42
N ASN A 34 -12.06 -8.43 -9.03
CA ASN A 34 -13.33 -8.80 -9.64
C ASN A 34 -13.00 -9.24 -11.07
N ASP A 35 -13.03 -10.55 -11.28
CA ASP A 35 -13.68 -11.23 -12.40
C ASP A 35 -13.55 -10.56 -13.78
N ALA A 36 -12.48 -10.90 -14.49
CA ALA A 36 -12.52 -10.98 -15.95
C ALA A 36 -12.48 -12.47 -16.32
N GLU A 37 -13.66 -13.10 -16.27
CA GLU A 37 -13.95 -14.38 -16.93
C GLU A 37 -14.54 -14.10 -18.32
#